data_AF-A0A1I0GBQ6-F1
#
_entry.id   AF-A0A1I0GBQ6-F1
#
_cell.length_a   1.000
_cell.length_b   1.000
_cell.length_c   1.000
_cell.angle_alpha   90.00
_cell.angle_beta   90.00
_cell.angle_gamma   90.00
#
_symmetry.space_group_name_H-M   'P 1'
#
loop_
_entity.id
_entity.type
_entity.pdbx_description
1 polymer ?
#
loop_
_entity_poly.entity_id
_entity_poly.type
_entity_poly.pdbx_seq_one_letter_code
_entity_poly.pdbx_strand_id
1 'polypeptide(L)'
;MEYRLIRENEIDTVIKLIDKVVKECVCLDFEIERKSDFYLNKYSLTYVCLDDNKIVGMVSLTNGNYLNLLFVDKEYRRRGIGKKLVEIIDNLVLEDLEVNVGAYAKSFFEHIGFSLKVDFEKKDTYSMIKKRYVEKKFSNYDEVVEFINGQKDRVYSLDNFRNYMENLGNPQLILDCVHIGGTNGKGSTTNYIKEVLKQAGYKVATFTSPALYSRLDIIRINDQFIDEQTMVNYANRYVDLWLKYEISMFEIEVFIAIMYFIEQKVDIALFEVGLGGLLDATNIIMPKLAINTNIGLDHVYYLGHDYQSIALNKAGIVKEGIDYLTGETKPECLVVFEKVCQEKHSTLLTLAPITNIIDGNNVSYRYRNYDIILDTPALYQIYNSALALEALLYLKEHQIINFSDDDLLQGMYNARWAGRFEIVNIEPLIIIDGAHNKEGIDAFYECAKKYDKIKIIFSALRDKDYKHMIEKLLSLTDDITICEFEHVRASDAKTLADGFNVKIEPDYKVAIDDAFSHDGTVFVTGSLYFISKVREYIVKKLSCD
;
A
#
# COMPACT_ATOMS: atom_id res chain seq x y z
N MET A 1 -6.30 -31.14 9.59
CA MET A 1 -6.14 -30.01 10.54
C MET A 1 -5.71 -28.78 9.77
N GLU A 2 -6.46 -27.70 9.89
CA GLU A 2 -6.19 -26.40 9.29
C GLU A 2 -5.67 -25.44 10.38
N TYR A 3 -4.67 -24.62 10.08
CA TYR A 3 -4.18 -23.57 10.98
C TYR A 3 -4.31 -22.22 10.27
N ARG A 4 -5.05 -21.29 10.86
CA ARG A 4 -5.24 -19.97 10.25
C ARG A 4 -5.63 -18.92 11.28
N LEU A 5 -5.58 -17.66 10.85
CA LEU A 5 -6.18 -16.57 11.59
C LEU A 5 -7.68 -16.85 11.83
N ILE A 6 -8.15 -16.46 13.01
CA ILE A 6 -9.57 -16.48 13.34
C ILE A 6 -10.36 -15.55 12.41
N ARG A 7 -11.57 -15.94 12.02
CA ARG A 7 -12.50 -15.07 11.28
C ARG A 7 -13.41 -14.32 12.24
N GLU A 8 -13.88 -13.15 11.82
CA GLU A 8 -14.75 -12.29 12.63
C GLU A 8 -16.01 -13.02 13.13
N ASN A 9 -16.66 -13.81 12.26
CA ASN A 9 -17.84 -14.61 12.61
C ASN A 9 -17.55 -15.80 13.54
N GLU A 10 -16.28 -16.11 13.83
CA GLU A 10 -15.86 -17.18 14.74
C GLU A 10 -15.49 -16.66 16.13
N ILE A 11 -15.38 -15.34 16.32
CA ILE A 11 -15.00 -14.70 17.58
C ILE A 11 -15.92 -15.17 18.72
N ASP A 12 -17.24 -15.14 18.53
CA ASP A 12 -18.21 -15.59 19.53
C ASP A 12 -18.06 -17.07 19.90
N THR A 13 -17.68 -17.90 18.92
CA THR A 13 -17.45 -19.34 19.15
C THR A 13 -16.20 -19.54 19.99
N VAL A 14 -15.14 -18.80 19.71
CA VAL A 14 -13.91 -18.80 20.50
C VAL A 14 -14.15 -18.31 21.92
N ILE A 15 -14.91 -17.22 22.10
CA ILE A 15 -15.29 -16.70 23.42
C ILE A 15 -16.02 -17.78 24.23
N LYS A 16 -17.00 -18.47 23.63
CA LYS A 16 -17.73 -19.56 24.30
C LYS A 16 -16.82 -20.74 24.67
N LEU A 17 -15.85 -21.07 23.82
CA LEU A 17 -14.85 -22.11 24.10
C LEU A 17 -13.96 -21.72 25.28
N ILE A 18 -13.46 -20.49 25.31
CA ILE A 18 -12.66 -19.96 26.42
C ILE A 18 -13.48 -20.01 27.72
N ASP A 19 -14.71 -19.49 27.71
CA ASP A 19 -15.62 -19.51 28.86
C ASP A 19 -15.86 -20.93 29.38
N LYS A 20 -16.00 -21.91 28.48
CA LYS A 20 -16.15 -23.32 28.85
C LYS A 20 -14.90 -23.88 29.51
N VAL A 21 -13.72 -23.59 28.95
CA VAL A 21 -12.43 -24.06 29.47
C VAL A 21 -12.15 -23.46 30.84
N VAL A 22 -12.39 -22.16 31.01
CA VAL A 22 -12.26 -21.47 32.30
C VAL A 22 -13.19 -22.09 33.36
N LYS A 23 -14.41 -22.49 32.97
CA LYS A 23 -15.37 -23.16 33.88
C LYS A 23 -15.00 -24.62 34.19
N GLU A 24 -14.35 -25.33 33.26
CA GLU A 24 -13.92 -26.72 33.46
C GLU A 24 -12.58 -26.83 34.22
N CYS A 25 -11.74 -25.79 34.17
CA CYS A 25 -10.46 -25.68 34.88
C CYS A 25 -10.61 -24.88 36.20
N VAL A 26 -11.32 -25.42 37.19
CA VAL A 26 -11.42 -24.79 38.52
C VAL A 26 -10.15 -25.06 39.35
N CYS A 27 -9.24 -24.06 39.39
CA CYS A 27 -8.37 -23.60 40.50
C CYS A 27 -6.97 -23.14 40.02
N LEU A 28 -6.72 -21.82 40.10
CA LEU A 28 -5.65 -21.15 40.89
C LEU A 28 -5.62 -19.66 40.50
N ASP A 29 -6.06 -18.78 41.41
CA ASP A 29 -5.84 -17.31 41.45
C ASP A 29 -5.74 -16.57 40.10
N PHE A 30 -6.75 -16.75 39.24
CA PHE A 30 -7.03 -15.82 38.17
C PHE A 30 -7.95 -14.72 38.71
N GLU A 31 -7.37 -13.62 39.22
CA GLU A 31 -8.10 -12.37 39.40
C GLU A 31 -8.50 -11.83 38.02
N ILE A 32 -9.63 -12.31 37.50
CA ILE A 32 -10.30 -11.74 36.33
C ILE A 32 -10.97 -10.45 36.82
N GLU A 33 -10.23 -9.34 36.86
CA GLU A 33 -10.87 -8.07 37.19
C GLU A 33 -11.79 -7.60 36.06
N ARG A 34 -11.57 -7.99 34.80
CA ARG A 34 -12.55 -7.70 33.72
C ARG A 34 -12.61 -8.78 32.65
N LYS A 35 -13.84 -9.22 32.35
CA LYS A 35 -14.19 -9.90 31.08
C LYS A 35 -13.70 -9.15 29.83
N SER A 36 -13.33 -7.88 29.97
CA SER A 36 -12.82 -7.06 28.88
C SER A 36 -11.40 -7.37 28.41
N ASP A 37 -10.59 -8.03 29.23
CA ASP A 37 -9.16 -8.22 28.93
C ASP A 37 -8.91 -9.40 27.97
N PHE A 38 -9.93 -10.26 27.82
CA PHE A 38 -9.98 -11.34 26.84
C PHE A 38 -10.78 -11.01 25.59
N TYR A 39 -11.30 -9.77 25.44
CA TYR A 39 -11.83 -9.38 24.14
C TYR A 39 -10.71 -9.54 23.13
N LEU A 40 -10.96 -10.42 22.15
CA LEU A 40 -10.22 -10.50 20.90
C LEU A 40 -10.34 -9.13 20.24
N ASN A 41 -9.52 -8.19 20.69
CA ASN A 41 -9.40 -6.89 20.08
C ASN A 41 -8.91 -7.16 18.65
N LYS A 42 -9.42 -6.41 17.66
CA LYS A 42 -8.97 -6.54 16.26
C LYS A 42 -7.45 -6.40 16.09
N TYR A 43 -6.77 -5.86 17.10
CA TYR A 43 -5.31 -5.75 17.17
C TYR A 43 -4.59 -6.92 17.88
N SER A 44 -5.29 -8.03 18.16
CA SER A 44 -4.70 -9.27 18.68
C SER A 44 -4.62 -10.33 17.58
N LEU A 45 -3.43 -10.87 17.36
CA LEU A 45 -3.23 -11.92 16.36
C LEU A 45 -3.64 -13.26 16.97
N THR A 46 -4.83 -13.73 16.62
CA THR A 46 -5.36 -15.01 17.10
C THR A 46 -5.43 -16.04 16.01
N TYR A 47 -4.73 -17.14 16.24
CA TYR A 47 -4.69 -18.30 15.36
C TYR A 47 -5.50 -19.43 15.94
N VAL A 48 -6.26 -20.12 15.10
CA VAL A 48 -7.05 -21.30 15.45
C VAL A 48 -6.55 -22.52 14.69
N CYS A 49 -6.69 -23.68 15.30
CA CYS A 49 -6.55 -24.97 14.65
C CYS A 49 -7.94 -25.59 14.51
N LEU A 50 -8.32 -25.96 13.29
CA LEU A 50 -9.59 -26.62 13.00
C LEU A 50 -9.40 -28.09 12.61
N ASP A 51 -10.34 -28.91 13.04
CA ASP A 51 -10.55 -30.29 12.59
C ASP A 51 -12.02 -30.43 12.19
N ASP A 52 -12.31 -30.71 10.91
CA ASP A 52 -13.67 -30.75 10.35
C ASP A 52 -14.56 -29.54 10.76
N ASN A 53 -14.04 -28.32 10.57
CA ASN A 53 -14.67 -27.04 10.95
C ASN A 53 -14.89 -26.82 12.46
N LYS A 54 -14.46 -27.75 13.32
CA LYS A 54 -14.46 -27.55 14.78
C LYS A 54 -13.13 -26.95 15.21
N ILE A 55 -13.17 -25.86 15.98
CA ILE A 55 -11.97 -25.29 16.62
C ILE A 55 -11.50 -26.25 17.72
N VAL A 56 -10.29 -26.79 17.55
CA VAL A 56 -9.65 -27.76 18.47
C VAL A 56 -8.40 -27.22 19.15
N GLY A 57 -7.93 -26.06 18.74
CA GLY A 57 -6.88 -25.31 19.44
C GLY A 57 -6.88 -23.85 19.03
N MET A 58 -6.26 -23.01 19.85
CA MET A 58 -6.08 -21.60 19.56
C MET A 58 -4.87 -21.03 20.29
N VAL A 59 -4.30 -19.98 19.74
CA VAL A 59 -3.27 -19.17 20.38
C VAL A 59 -3.51 -17.71 20.05
N SER A 60 -3.27 -16.82 21.00
CA SER A 60 -3.40 -15.38 20.80
C SER A 60 -2.11 -14.68 21.22
N LEU A 61 -1.74 -13.67 20.42
CA LEU A 61 -0.66 -12.74 20.67
C LEU A 61 -1.25 -11.34 20.91
N THR A 62 -0.81 -10.72 21.99
CA THR A 62 -1.14 -9.33 22.35
C THR A 62 0.14 -8.53 22.52
N ASN A 63 0.04 -7.21 22.36
CA ASN A 63 1.17 -6.28 22.52
C ASN A 63 2.41 -6.63 21.68
N GLY A 64 2.23 -7.29 20.53
CA GLY A 64 3.30 -7.61 19.59
C GLY A 64 4.20 -8.79 19.98
N ASN A 65 4.32 -9.12 21.27
CA ASN A 65 5.26 -10.14 21.73
C ASN A 65 4.77 -10.96 22.95
N TYR A 66 3.53 -10.76 23.41
CA TYR A 66 2.99 -11.43 24.60
C TYR A 66 1.91 -12.45 24.25
N LEU A 67 2.22 -13.73 24.46
CA LEU A 67 1.28 -14.83 24.32
C LEU A 67 0.32 -14.80 25.51
N ASN A 68 -0.90 -14.30 25.29
CA ASN A 68 -1.91 -14.17 26.35
C ASN A 68 -2.82 -15.41 26.47
N LEU A 69 -2.92 -16.23 25.42
CA LEU A 69 -3.75 -17.43 25.41
C LEU A 69 -3.12 -18.55 24.60
N LEU A 70 -3.11 -19.76 25.15
CA LEU A 70 -2.91 -21.00 24.41
C LEU A 70 -3.91 -22.04 24.92
N PHE A 71 -4.67 -22.62 24.00
CA PHE A 71 -5.63 -23.67 24.31
C PHE A 71 -5.56 -24.80 23.28
N VAL A 72 -5.69 -26.03 23.75
CA VAL A 72 -5.88 -27.24 22.93
C VAL A 72 -6.91 -28.13 23.61
N ASP A 73 -7.92 -28.53 22.85
CA ASP A 73 -8.98 -29.44 23.29
C ASP A 73 -8.36 -30.74 23.83
N LYS A 74 -8.92 -31.24 24.94
CA LYS A 74 -8.40 -32.40 25.69
C LYS A 74 -8.21 -33.64 24.81
N GLU A 75 -9.07 -33.87 23.82
CA GLU A 75 -9.02 -35.03 22.90
C GLU A 75 -7.90 -34.91 21.85
N TYR A 76 -7.40 -33.69 21.70
CA TYR A 76 -6.40 -33.27 20.71
C TYR A 76 -5.03 -32.98 21.34
N ARG A 77 -4.93 -33.00 22.67
CA ARG A 77 -3.66 -32.88 23.38
C ARG A 77 -2.69 -33.98 22.96
N ARG A 78 -1.39 -33.68 23.00
CA ARG A 78 -0.28 -34.57 22.56
C ARG A 78 -0.22 -34.87 21.05
N ARG A 79 -1.01 -34.17 20.21
CA ARG A 79 -0.90 -34.23 18.73
C ARG A 79 0.00 -33.14 18.12
N GLY A 80 0.74 -32.39 18.94
CA GLY A 80 1.62 -31.32 18.46
C GLY A 80 0.94 -29.99 18.12
N ILE A 81 -0.40 -29.89 18.20
CA ILE A 81 -1.17 -28.68 17.85
C ILE A 81 -0.69 -27.44 18.60
N GLY A 82 -0.55 -27.53 19.93
CA GLY A 82 -0.10 -26.39 20.73
C GLY A 82 1.29 -25.90 20.33
N LYS A 83 2.22 -26.82 20.05
CA LYS A 83 3.56 -26.46 19.54
C LYS A 83 3.46 -25.74 18.21
N LYS A 84 2.68 -26.27 17.26
CA LYS A 84 2.51 -25.67 15.93
C LYS A 84 1.88 -24.28 15.98
N LEU A 85 0.89 -24.09 16.86
CA LEU A 85 0.28 -22.78 17.10
C LEU A 85 1.29 -21.76 17.62
N VAL A 86 2.11 -22.13 18.61
CA VAL A 86 3.17 -21.23 19.11
C VAL A 86 4.23 -20.97 18.02
N GLU A 87 4.59 -21.96 17.20
CA GLU A 87 5.52 -21.78 16.07
C GLU A 87 5.03 -20.75 15.05
N ILE A 88 3.71 -20.68 14.77
CA ILE A 88 3.14 -19.67 13.86
C ILE A 88 3.40 -18.27 14.41
N ILE A 89 3.06 -18.02 15.69
CA ILE A 89 3.31 -16.73 16.35
C ILE A 89 4.81 -16.43 16.42
N ASP A 90 5.62 -17.41 16.79
CA ASP A 90 7.07 -17.28 16.90
C ASP A 90 7.72 -16.88 15.56
N ASN A 91 7.15 -17.29 14.44
CA ASN A 91 7.63 -16.88 13.12
C ASN A 91 7.25 -15.44 12.74
N LEU A 92 6.26 -14.82 13.41
CA LEU A 92 5.75 -13.47 13.11
C LEU A 92 6.39 -12.36 13.94
N VAL A 93 6.80 -12.65 15.18
CA VAL A 93 7.29 -11.60 16.08
C VAL A 93 8.74 -11.22 15.77
N LEU A 94 9.03 -9.92 15.86
CA LEU A 94 10.40 -9.38 15.75
C LEU A 94 11.22 -9.67 17.02
N GLU A 95 10.58 -9.57 18.17
CA GLU A 95 11.22 -9.63 19.49
C GLU A 95 11.18 -11.04 20.10
N ASP A 96 11.63 -11.11 21.37
CA ASP A 96 11.45 -12.26 22.25
C ASP A 96 9.96 -12.51 22.52
N LEU A 97 9.57 -13.77 22.67
CA LEU A 97 8.17 -14.12 22.96
C LEU A 97 8.00 -14.36 24.45
N GLU A 98 7.00 -13.72 25.05
CA GLU A 98 6.72 -13.77 26.49
C GLU A 98 5.39 -14.45 26.80
N VAL A 99 5.29 -15.09 27.97
CA VAL A 99 4.07 -15.75 28.44
C VAL A 99 4.05 -15.84 29.97
N ASN A 100 2.88 -15.74 30.59
CA ASN A 100 2.68 -16.15 31.98
C ASN A 100 1.89 -17.45 32.02
N VAL A 101 2.38 -18.44 32.76
CA VAL A 101 1.79 -19.79 32.77
C VAL A 101 1.62 -20.34 34.18
N GLY A 102 0.57 -21.13 34.39
CA GLY A 102 0.44 -21.93 35.61
C GLY A 102 1.38 -23.14 35.62
N ALA A 103 1.55 -23.77 36.79
CA ALA A 103 2.46 -24.90 36.99
C ALA A 103 2.29 -26.05 35.98
N TYR A 104 1.05 -26.34 35.56
CA TYR A 104 0.77 -27.42 34.61
C TYR A 104 1.26 -27.17 33.18
N ALA A 105 1.40 -25.90 32.77
CA ALA A 105 1.82 -25.53 31.42
C ALA A 105 3.33 -25.25 31.32
N LYS A 106 4.01 -25.02 32.45
CA LYS A 106 5.45 -24.72 32.51
C LYS A 106 6.30 -25.70 31.70
N SER A 107 6.14 -27.01 31.93
CA SER A 107 6.94 -28.04 31.26
C SER A 107 6.73 -28.09 29.75
N PHE A 108 5.52 -27.74 29.27
CA PHE A 108 5.25 -27.61 27.84
C PHE A 108 6.03 -26.44 27.23
N PHE A 109 6.02 -25.27 27.89
CA PHE A 109 6.73 -24.09 27.41
C PHE A 109 8.26 -24.27 27.47
N GLU A 110 8.79 -24.91 28.52
CA GLU A 110 10.21 -25.29 28.60
C GLU A 110 10.61 -26.19 27.43
N HIS A 111 9.76 -27.18 27.09
CA HIS A 111 10.03 -28.10 25.99
C HIS A 111 10.08 -27.42 24.61
N ILE A 112 9.38 -26.30 24.43
CA ILE A 112 9.39 -25.52 23.18
C ILE A 112 10.34 -24.32 23.22
N GLY A 113 11.24 -24.28 24.21
CA GLY A 113 12.38 -23.36 24.26
C GLY A 113 12.19 -22.11 25.11
N PHE A 114 11.14 -22.03 25.93
CA PHE A 114 10.99 -20.94 26.90
C PHE A 114 11.82 -21.20 28.16
N SER A 115 12.25 -20.12 28.80
CA SER A 115 13.01 -20.10 30.05
C SER A 115 12.36 -19.17 31.05
N LEU A 116 12.60 -19.34 32.35
CA LEU A 116 12.07 -18.44 33.38
C LEU A 116 12.67 -17.03 33.26
N LYS A 117 11.84 -15.98 33.37
CA LYS A 117 12.33 -14.63 33.64
C LYS A 117 12.82 -14.55 35.09
N VAL A 118 13.99 -13.94 35.30
CA VAL A 118 14.71 -13.93 36.58
C VAL A 118 13.95 -13.21 37.71
N ASP A 119 12.96 -12.36 37.39
CA ASP A 119 12.44 -11.35 38.33
C ASP A 119 10.99 -11.55 38.84
N PHE A 120 10.24 -12.60 38.46
CA PHE A 120 8.82 -12.72 38.87
C PHE A 120 8.38 -14.18 39.10
N GLU A 121 8.39 -14.61 40.37
CA GLU A 121 7.55 -15.70 40.87
C GLU A 121 6.42 -15.10 41.73
N LYS A 122 5.22 -14.96 41.13
CA LYS A 122 3.99 -14.75 41.89
C LYS A 122 3.43 -16.14 42.21
N LYS A 123 2.95 -16.38 43.43
CA LYS A 123 2.43 -17.69 43.89
C LYS A 123 1.63 -18.39 42.76
N ASP A 124 2.08 -19.57 42.35
CA ASP A 124 1.45 -20.44 41.34
C ASP A 124 1.43 -19.99 39.86
N THR A 125 2.16 -18.93 39.50
CA THR A 125 2.36 -18.49 38.10
C THR A 125 3.83 -18.25 37.77
N TYR A 126 4.25 -18.63 36.56
CA TYR A 126 5.63 -18.51 36.07
C TYR A 126 5.66 -17.56 34.88
N SER A 127 6.45 -16.49 34.99
CA SER A 127 6.77 -15.64 33.84
C SER A 127 7.89 -16.27 33.03
N MET A 128 7.64 -16.53 31.75
CA MET A 128 8.56 -17.23 30.87
C MET A 128 8.82 -16.44 29.58
N ILE A 129 10.03 -16.58 29.06
CA ILE A 129 10.52 -15.92 27.86
C ILE A 129 11.21 -16.91 26.94
N LYS A 130 10.88 -16.84 25.65
CA LYS A 130 11.63 -17.48 24.56
C LYS A 130 12.48 -16.42 23.88
N LYS A 131 13.77 -16.42 24.21
CA LYS A 131 14.72 -15.48 23.60
C LYS A 131 14.92 -15.80 22.13
N ARG A 132 14.83 -14.78 21.28
CA ARG A 132 15.11 -14.87 19.86
C ARG A 132 16.55 -14.46 19.59
N TYR A 133 17.30 -15.36 18.96
CA TYR A 133 18.60 -15.01 18.41
C TYR A 133 18.41 -14.66 16.93
N VAL A 134 18.61 -13.39 16.58
CA VAL A 134 18.65 -12.92 15.20
C VAL A 134 20.11 -12.67 14.83
N GLU A 135 20.62 -13.41 13.86
CA GLU A 135 21.94 -13.14 13.29
C GLU A 135 21.88 -11.80 12.56
N LYS A 136 22.70 -10.83 12.98
CA LYS A 136 22.78 -9.53 12.32
C LYS A 136 23.64 -9.65 11.06
N LYS A 137 22.98 -9.79 9.90
CA LYS A 137 23.60 -9.80 8.57
C LYS A 137 23.78 -8.40 7.99
N PHE A 138 22.93 -7.47 8.42
CA PHE A 138 22.95 -6.08 8.00
C PHE A 138 23.17 -5.16 9.20
N SER A 139 24.10 -4.24 9.07
CA SER A 139 24.46 -3.27 10.11
C SER A 139 23.78 -1.91 9.92
N ASN A 140 23.38 -1.59 8.69
CA ASN A 140 22.79 -0.31 8.31
C ASN A 140 21.80 -0.47 7.14
N TYR A 141 21.09 0.61 6.82
CA TYR A 141 20.06 0.64 5.78
C TYR A 141 20.62 0.47 4.36
N ASP A 142 21.80 1.03 4.07
CA ASP A 142 22.41 0.93 2.74
C ASP A 142 22.69 -0.53 2.34
N GLU A 143 23.18 -1.35 3.27
CA GLU A 143 23.38 -2.79 3.05
C GLU A 143 22.05 -3.53 2.78
N VAL A 144 20.96 -3.11 3.44
CA VAL A 144 19.62 -3.66 3.19
C VAL A 144 19.14 -3.29 1.79
N VAL A 145 19.33 -2.03 1.39
CA VAL A 145 18.97 -1.55 0.05
C VAL A 145 19.76 -2.29 -1.02
N GLU A 146 21.06 -2.49 -0.83
CA GLU A 146 21.91 -3.27 -1.75
C GLU A 146 21.42 -4.71 -1.87
N PHE A 147 21.08 -5.35 -0.75
CA PHE A 147 20.51 -6.70 -0.74
C PHE A 147 19.19 -6.78 -1.51
N ILE A 148 18.25 -5.86 -1.23
CA ILE A 148 16.94 -5.80 -1.89
C ILE A 148 17.11 -5.54 -3.39
N ASN A 149 18.00 -4.62 -3.78
CA ASN A 149 18.35 -4.33 -5.17
C ASN A 149 18.92 -5.55 -5.92
N GLY A 150 19.64 -6.43 -5.21
CA GLY A 150 20.21 -7.66 -5.75
C GLY A 150 19.19 -8.79 -5.98
N GLN A 151 17.95 -8.66 -5.45
CA GLN A 151 16.91 -9.66 -5.67
C GLN A 151 16.29 -9.54 -7.06
N LYS A 152 15.61 -10.61 -7.49
CA LYS A 152 14.81 -10.59 -8.74
C LYS A 152 13.82 -9.43 -8.66
N ASP A 153 13.76 -8.60 -9.70
CA ASP A 153 12.85 -7.45 -9.75
C ASP A 153 11.39 -7.93 -9.67
N ARG A 154 11.02 -8.91 -10.51
CA ARG A 154 9.68 -9.53 -10.53
C ARG A 154 9.72 -11.01 -10.89
N VAL A 155 8.78 -11.75 -10.33
CA VAL A 155 8.47 -13.14 -10.71
C VAL A 155 7.10 -13.14 -11.38
N TYR A 156 6.94 -13.87 -12.50
CA TYR A 156 5.65 -14.03 -13.19
C TYR A 156 4.75 -15.06 -12.51
N SER A 157 4.75 -15.07 -11.18
CA SER A 157 3.95 -15.95 -10.32
C SER A 157 3.90 -15.32 -8.93
N LEU A 158 2.79 -15.52 -8.24
CA LEU A 158 2.63 -15.14 -6.84
C LEU A 158 2.74 -16.33 -5.88
N ASP A 159 3.10 -17.51 -6.40
CA ASP A 159 3.01 -18.77 -5.65
C ASP A 159 4.03 -18.81 -4.51
N ASN A 160 5.28 -18.38 -4.76
CA ASN A 160 6.32 -18.33 -3.72
C ASN A 160 5.91 -17.42 -2.56
N PHE A 161 5.42 -16.21 -2.88
CA PHE A 161 5.03 -15.26 -1.86
C PHE A 161 3.74 -15.67 -1.13
N ARG A 162 2.75 -16.23 -1.83
CA ARG A 162 1.58 -16.83 -1.19
C ARG A 162 1.95 -17.96 -0.24
N ASN A 163 2.78 -18.91 -0.70
CA ASN A 163 3.25 -20.01 0.13
C ASN A 163 4.02 -19.50 1.35
N TYR A 164 4.85 -18.47 1.19
CA TYR A 164 5.56 -17.84 2.30
C TYR A 164 4.59 -17.24 3.33
N MET A 165 3.62 -16.44 2.88
CA MET A 165 2.62 -15.81 3.75
C MET A 165 1.70 -16.84 4.42
N GLU A 166 1.30 -17.90 3.71
CA GLU A 166 0.54 -19.02 4.26
C GLU A 166 1.30 -19.74 5.38
N ASN A 167 2.61 -19.97 5.20
CA ASN A 167 3.46 -20.57 6.25
C ASN A 167 3.63 -19.66 7.48
N LEU A 168 3.48 -18.34 7.31
CA LEU A 168 3.38 -17.37 8.40
C LEU A 168 1.95 -17.25 8.98
N GLY A 169 1.00 -18.03 8.47
CA GLY A 169 -0.39 -18.03 8.94
C GLY A 169 -1.26 -16.94 8.30
N ASN A 170 -0.82 -16.31 7.21
CA ASN A 170 -1.52 -15.21 6.54
C ASN A 170 -1.82 -14.01 7.46
N PRO A 171 -0.78 -13.40 8.07
CA PRO A 171 -0.96 -12.28 8.99
C PRO A 171 -1.63 -11.06 8.33
N GLN A 172 -1.47 -10.88 7.01
CA GLN A 172 -2.06 -9.79 6.25
C GLN A 172 -3.59 -9.72 6.31
N LEU A 173 -4.27 -10.83 6.64
CA LEU A 173 -5.72 -10.90 6.68
C LEU A 173 -6.33 -10.18 7.90
N ILE A 174 -5.52 -9.75 8.87
CA ILE A 174 -5.99 -8.94 10.00
C ILE A 174 -6.17 -7.46 9.64
N LEU A 175 -5.58 -7.01 8.54
CA LEU A 175 -5.61 -5.61 8.14
C LEU A 175 -6.96 -5.26 7.50
N ASP A 176 -7.66 -4.28 8.09
CA ASP A 176 -8.70 -3.56 7.37
C ASP A 176 -8.02 -2.74 6.26
N CYS A 177 -8.30 -3.06 4.99
CA CYS A 177 -7.58 -2.45 3.89
C CYS A 177 -8.44 -2.15 2.65
N VAL A 178 -7.93 -1.26 1.80
CA VAL A 178 -8.49 -0.93 0.48
C VAL A 178 -7.42 -1.20 -0.57
N HIS A 179 -7.79 -1.82 -1.68
CA HIS A 179 -6.85 -2.21 -2.73
C HIS A 179 -7.08 -1.37 -3.98
N ILE A 180 -6.08 -0.62 -4.42
CA ILE A 180 -6.22 0.45 -5.42
C ILE A 180 -5.36 0.13 -6.64
N GLY A 181 -6.01 -0.33 -7.71
CA GLY A 181 -5.44 -0.59 -9.02
C GLY A 181 -5.78 0.49 -10.06
N GLY A 182 -5.36 0.26 -11.30
CA GLY A 182 -5.56 1.18 -12.43
C GLY A 182 -4.28 1.57 -13.16
N THR A 183 -4.41 2.28 -14.27
CA THR A 183 -3.26 2.79 -15.04
C THR A 183 -2.76 4.10 -14.45
N ASN A 184 -3.58 5.16 -14.46
CA ASN A 184 -3.23 6.49 -13.96
C ASN A 184 -4.09 6.89 -12.75
N GLY A 185 -3.56 7.71 -11.84
CA GLY A 185 -4.34 8.28 -10.73
C GLY A 185 -4.46 7.42 -9.47
N LYS A 186 -3.79 6.26 -9.42
CA LYS A 186 -3.74 5.37 -8.23
C LYS A 186 -3.26 6.11 -6.98
N GLY A 187 -2.00 6.57 -6.97
CA GLY A 187 -1.45 7.35 -5.87
C GLY A 187 -2.26 8.61 -5.51
N SER A 188 -2.85 9.32 -6.49
CA SER A 188 -3.74 10.46 -6.21
C SER A 188 -5.00 10.03 -5.46
N THR A 189 -5.66 8.96 -5.90
CA THR A 189 -6.86 8.39 -5.26
C THR A 189 -6.53 7.92 -3.84
N THR A 190 -5.41 7.21 -3.67
CA THR A 190 -4.87 6.83 -2.36
C THR A 190 -4.68 8.06 -1.47
N ASN A 191 -4.10 9.15 -1.99
CA ASN A 191 -3.85 10.37 -1.24
C ASN A 191 -5.14 11.05 -0.76
N TYR A 192 -6.15 11.18 -1.63
CA TYR A 192 -7.45 11.77 -1.25
C TYR A 192 -8.13 10.95 -0.13
N ILE A 193 -8.18 9.62 -0.26
CA ILE A 193 -8.75 8.74 0.78
C ILE A 193 -7.96 8.92 2.09
N LYS A 194 -6.63 8.87 2.01
CA LYS A 194 -5.74 9.01 3.17
C LYS A 194 -5.94 10.34 3.89
N GLU A 195 -6.02 11.45 3.17
CA GLU A 195 -6.14 12.79 3.77
C GLU A 195 -7.46 13.00 4.50
N VAL A 196 -8.58 12.53 3.93
CA VAL A 196 -9.88 12.56 4.63
C VAL A 196 -9.86 11.72 5.89
N LEU A 197 -9.31 10.51 5.82
CA LEU A 197 -9.23 9.61 6.97
C LEU A 197 -8.28 10.12 8.05
N LYS A 198 -7.13 10.67 7.65
CA LYS A 198 -6.17 11.32 8.56
C LYS A 198 -6.82 12.52 9.24
N GLN A 199 -7.57 13.33 8.51
CA GLN A 199 -8.33 14.46 9.05
C GLN A 199 -9.37 14.00 10.09
N ALA A 200 -10.05 12.89 9.82
CA ALA A 200 -10.98 12.25 10.75
C ALA A 200 -10.30 11.52 11.94
N GLY A 201 -8.97 11.59 12.06
CA GLY A 201 -8.21 11.07 13.20
C GLY A 201 -7.78 9.60 13.09
N TYR A 202 -7.93 8.95 11.93
CA TYR A 202 -7.49 7.58 11.73
C TYR A 202 -5.96 7.49 11.65
N LYS A 203 -5.40 6.37 12.14
CA LYS A 203 -4.04 5.95 11.83
C LYS A 203 -4.03 5.24 10.47
N VAL A 204 -3.79 5.99 9.40
CA VAL A 204 -3.85 5.50 8.02
C VAL A 204 -2.48 5.07 7.54
N ALA A 205 -2.37 3.82 7.10
CA ALA A 205 -1.21 3.31 6.40
C ALA A 205 -1.38 3.44 4.88
N THR A 206 -0.29 3.73 4.17
CA THR A 206 -0.27 3.71 2.71
C THR A 206 0.95 2.95 2.20
N PHE A 207 0.72 2.02 1.28
CA PHE A 207 1.74 1.44 0.43
C PHE A 207 1.58 1.98 -0.99
N THR A 208 2.54 2.77 -1.49
CA THR A 208 2.45 3.46 -2.79
C THR A 208 3.66 3.18 -3.66
N SER A 209 3.53 3.22 -4.99
CA SER A 209 4.69 3.01 -5.88
C SER A 209 4.59 3.84 -7.17
N PRO A 210 5.73 4.16 -7.83
CA PRO A 210 7.11 3.97 -7.38
C PRO A 210 7.50 4.95 -6.26
N ALA A 211 8.66 4.70 -5.62
CA ALA A 211 9.29 5.66 -4.72
C ALA A 211 9.54 7.00 -5.44
N LEU A 212 9.19 8.11 -4.78
CA LEU A 212 9.53 9.46 -5.26
C LEU A 212 10.86 9.91 -4.66
N TYR A 213 11.16 9.54 -3.41
CA TYR A 213 12.39 9.93 -2.73
C TYR A 213 13.32 8.77 -2.44
N SER A 214 12.83 7.67 -1.82
CA SER A 214 13.77 6.81 -1.09
C SER A 214 13.40 5.37 -0.74
N ARG A 215 12.43 4.62 -1.28
CA ARG A 215 12.02 3.28 -0.74
C ARG A 215 11.45 3.32 0.69
N LEU A 216 11.96 4.13 1.60
CA LEU A 216 11.29 4.42 2.87
C LEU A 216 9.94 5.09 2.59
N ASP A 217 9.89 5.93 1.57
CA ASP A 217 8.70 6.68 1.22
C ASP A 217 7.59 5.80 0.64
N ILE A 218 7.85 4.58 0.15
CA ILE A 218 6.74 3.73 -0.33
C ILE A 218 5.86 3.17 0.79
N ILE A 219 6.33 3.18 2.05
CA ILE A 219 5.62 2.70 3.24
C ILE A 219 5.42 3.88 4.19
N ARG A 220 4.16 4.31 4.41
CA ARG A 220 3.87 5.46 5.28
C ARG A 220 2.75 5.19 6.27
N ILE A 221 2.79 5.88 7.41
CA ILE A 221 1.68 6.01 8.36
C ILE A 221 1.47 7.49 8.66
N ASN A 222 0.30 8.04 8.34
CA ASN A 222 -0.01 9.48 8.48
C ASN A 222 1.15 10.39 7.99
N ASP A 223 1.61 10.12 6.77
CA ASP A 223 2.72 10.79 6.07
C ASP A 223 4.14 10.52 6.59
N GLN A 224 4.29 9.88 7.74
CA GLN A 224 5.61 9.48 8.24
C GLN A 224 6.09 8.23 7.51
N PHE A 225 7.28 8.31 6.93
CA PHE A 225 7.92 7.17 6.26
C PHE A 225 8.34 6.14 7.31
N ILE A 226 8.41 4.87 6.91
CA ILE A 226 9.12 3.87 7.72
C ILE A 226 10.58 4.33 7.92
N ASP A 227 11.13 4.13 9.12
CA ASP A 227 12.51 4.51 9.39
C ASP A 227 13.51 3.42 8.99
N GLU A 228 14.76 3.84 8.79
CA GLU A 228 15.88 2.99 8.41
C GLU A 228 16.11 1.82 9.38
N GLN A 229 16.03 2.06 10.68
CA GLN A 229 16.30 1.04 11.69
C GLN A 229 15.23 -0.05 11.68
N THR A 230 13.97 0.34 11.47
CA THR A 230 12.86 -0.60 11.30
C THR A 230 13.07 -1.48 10.07
N MET A 231 13.49 -0.92 8.93
CA MET A 231 13.86 -1.71 7.73
C MET A 231 14.97 -2.73 8.03
N VAL A 232 16.02 -2.31 8.74
CA VAL A 232 17.14 -3.18 9.15
C VAL A 232 16.68 -4.30 10.08
N ASN A 233 15.76 -4.02 11.00
CA ASN A 233 15.20 -5.02 11.91
C ASN A 233 14.41 -6.09 11.14
N TYR A 234 13.54 -5.68 10.21
CA TYR A 234 12.82 -6.61 9.35
C TYR A 234 13.77 -7.43 8.47
N ALA A 235 14.75 -6.79 7.84
CA ALA A 235 15.71 -7.47 6.98
C ALA A 235 16.49 -8.55 7.73
N ASN A 236 17.11 -8.21 8.87
CA ASN A 236 17.82 -9.18 9.70
C ASN A 236 16.92 -10.31 10.18
N ARG A 237 15.65 -10.02 10.50
CA ARG A 237 14.71 -11.02 10.99
C ARG A 237 14.29 -12.03 9.93
N TYR A 238 14.16 -11.61 8.67
CA TYR A 238 13.46 -12.39 7.65
C TYR A 238 14.30 -12.78 6.44
N VAL A 239 15.52 -12.24 6.29
CA VAL A 239 16.41 -12.49 5.13
C VAL A 239 16.58 -13.97 4.78
N ASP A 240 16.78 -14.84 5.77
CA ASP A 240 16.95 -16.28 5.51
C ASP A 240 15.68 -16.93 4.97
N LEU A 241 14.52 -16.45 5.40
CA LEU A 241 13.24 -16.91 4.87
C LEU A 241 13.01 -16.35 3.47
N TRP A 242 13.30 -15.08 3.23
CA TRP A 242 13.18 -14.49 1.89
C TRP A 242 14.05 -15.21 0.87
N LEU A 243 15.30 -15.52 1.22
CA LEU A 243 16.20 -16.30 0.37
C LEU A 243 15.70 -17.73 0.15
N LYS A 244 15.21 -18.39 1.20
CA LYS A 244 14.67 -19.76 1.11
C LYS A 244 13.46 -19.87 0.18
N TYR A 245 12.57 -18.89 0.21
CA TYR A 245 11.36 -18.88 -0.63
C TYR A 245 11.57 -18.13 -1.97
N GLU A 246 12.77 -17.62 -2.24
CA GLU A 246 13.09 -16.80 -3.41
C GLU A 246 12.15 -15.60 -3.59
N ILE A 247 11.89 -14.86 -2.50
CA ILE A 247 11.02 -13.70 -2.50
C ILE A 247 11.68 -12.55 -3.28
N SER A 248 10.95 -11.97 -4.22
CA SER A 248 11.42 -10.88 -5.08
C SER A 248 11.53 -9.54 -4.33
N MET A 249 12.19 -8.58 -4.98
CA MET A 249 12.37 -7.22 -4.47
C MET A 249 11.05 -6.59 -4.02
N PHE A 250 10.04 -6.59 -4.90
CA PHE A 250 8.75 -5.96 -4.62
C PHE A 250 7.92 -6.74 -3.57
N GLU A 251 8.04 -8.08 -3.55
CA GLU A 251 7.37 -8.90 -2.53
C GLU A 251 7.97 -8.69 -1.13
N ILE A 252 9.29 -8.46 -1.02
CA ILE A 252 9.93 -8.06 0.24
C ILE A 252 9.36 -6.73 0.74
N GLU A 253 9.20 -5.75 -0.14
CA GLU A 253 8.64 -4.43 0.22
C GLU A 253 7.18 -4.54 0.69
N VAL A 254 6.35 -5.30 -0.02
CA VAL A 254 4.96 -5.56 0.38
C VAL A 254 4.91 -6.31 1.72
N PHE A 255 5.79 -7.29 1.92
CA PHE A 255 5.90 -8.01 3.18
C PHE A 255 6.23 -7.08 4.35
N ILE A 256 7.27 -6.25 4.21
CA ILE A 256 7.67 -5.31 5.26
C ILE A 256 6.52 -4.35 5.57
N ALA A 257 5.84 -3.82 4.53
CA ALA A 257 4.69 -2.94 4.70
C ALA A 257 3.58 -3.59 5.54
N ILE A 258 3.21 -4.83 5.19
CA ILE A 258 2.18 -5.59 5.92
C ILE A 258 2.57 -5.76 7.38
N MET A 259 3.78 -6.26 7.64
CA MET A 259 4.21 -6.53 9.01
C MET A 259 4.30 -5.23 9.84
N TYR A 260 4.83 -4.17 9.25
CA TYR A 260 4.90 -2.86 9.87
C TYR A 260 3.51 -2.29 10.17
N PHE A 261 2.55 -2.39 9.25
CA PHE A 261 1.18 -1.91 9.48
C PHE A 261 0.46 -2.68 10.60
N ILE A 262 0.68 -4.00 10.68
CA ILE A 262 0.13 -4.83 11.76
C ILE A 262 0.75 -4.46 13.10
N GLU A 263 2.08 -4.36 13.18
CA GLU A 263 2.81 -3.97 14.38
C GLU A 263 2.36 -2.59 14.88
N GLN A 264 2.18 -1.66 13.94
CA GLN A 264 1.74 -0.30 14.23
C GLN A 264 0.23 -0.20 14.52
N LYS A 265 -0.53 -1.28 14.45
CA LYS A 265 -1.97 -1.31 14.76
C LYS A 265 -2.74 -0.21 14.02
N VAL A 266 -2.48 -0.10 12.71
CA VAL A 266 -3.15 0.90 11.87
C VAL A 266 -4.65 0.64 11.82
N ASP A 267 -5.44 1.70 11.68
CA ASP A 267 -6.89 1.57 11.60
C ASP A 267 -7.35 1.12 10.22
N ILE A 268 -6.61 1.53 9.18
CA ILE A 268 -6.86 1.15 7.80
C ILE A 268 -5.58 1.27 6.97
N ALA A 269 -5.36 0.32 6.06
CA ALA A 269 -4.23 0.32 5.13
C ALA A 269 -4.70 0.48 3.69
N LEU A 270 -4.10 1.40 2.95
CA LEU A 270 -4.36 1.63 1.53
C LEU A 270 -3.20 1.05 0.72
N PHE A 271 -3.47 0.02 -0.07
CA PHE A 271 -2.47 -0.62 -0.93
C PHE A 271 -2.66 -0.21 -2.38
N GLU A 272 -1.69 0.51 -2.93
CA GLU A 272 -1.58 0.75 -4.37
C GLU A 272 -0.93 -0.45 -5.06
N VAL A 273 -1.56 -0.92 -6.13
CA VAL A 273 -1.00 -1.96 -7.00
C VAL A 273 0.23 -1.44 -7.74
N GLY A 274 1.33 -2.20 -7.74
CA GLY A 274 2.56 -1.85 -8.45
C GLY A 274 2.46 -2.01 -9.96
N LEU A 275 2.03 -3.19 -10.44
CA LEU A 275 1.77 -3.45 -11.86
C LEU A 275 0.58 -4.38 -12.04
N GLY A 276 -0.30 -4.03 -12.98
CA GLY A 276 -1.40 -4.91 -13.37
C GLY A 276 -2.40 -5.03 -12.24
N GLY A 277 -2.57 -6.25 -11.71
CA GLY A 277 -3.38 -6.55 -10.53
C GLY A 277 -3.32 -8.03 -10.16
N LEU A 278 -3.61 -8.91 -11.12
CA LEU A 278 -3.73 -10.35 -10.90
C LEU A 278 -2.52 -11.00 -10.21
N LEU A 279 -1.31 -10.66 -10.68
CA LEU A 279 -0.04 -11.22 -10.19
C LEU A 279 0.77 -10.19 -9.39
N ASP A 280 0.17 -9.07 -9.01
CA ASP A 280 0.86 -8.08 -8.19
C ASP A 280 1.07 -8.61 -6.76
N ALA A 281 2.21 -8.27 -6.15
CA ALA A 281 2.54 -8.72 -4.80
C ALA A 281 1.48 -8.29 -3.76
N THR A 282 0.84 -7.13 -3.96
CA THR A 282 -0.23 -6.66 -3.07
C THR A 282 -1.49 -7.51 -3.14
N ASN A 283 -1.67 -8.36 -4.17
CA ASN A 283 -2.87 -9.17 -4.37
C ASN A 283 -3.02 -10.36 -3.39
N ILE A 284 -2.20 -10.43 -2.35
CA ILE A 284 -2.33 -11.37 -1.22
C ILE A 284 -3.27 -10.88 -0.11
N ILE A 285 -3.64 -9.60 -0.12
CA ILE A 285 -4.52 -8.98 0.90
C ILE A 285 -5.99 -9.31 0.66
N MET A 286 -6.83 -9.11 1.68
CA MET A 286 -8.29 -9.20 1.57
C MET A 286 -8.90 -7.82 1.87
N PRO A 287 -9.18 -7.00 0.85
CA PRO A 287 -9.65 -5.64 1.06
C PRO A 287 -11.15 -5.61 1.40
N LYS A 288 -11.58 -4.49 2.00
CA LYS A 288 -12.99 -4.15 2.21
C LYS A 288 -13.64 -3.57 0.95
N LEU A 289 -12.82 -3.01 0.07
CA LEU A 289 -13.20 -2.49 -1.25
C LEU A 289 -11.99 -2.60 -2.19
N ALA A 290 -12.22 -3.11 -3.39
CA ALA A 290 -11.24 -3.04 -4.48
C ALA A 290 -11.60 -1.88 -5.41
N ILE A 291 -10.59 -1.11 -5.84
CA ILE A 291 -10.77 0.10 -6.65
C ILE A 291 -9.93 -0.02 -7.91
N ASN A 292 -10.46 0.39 -9.06
CA ASN A 292 -9.69 0.62 -10.26
C ASN A 292 -9.92 2.03 -10.80
N THR A 293 -8.84 2.80 -10.93
CA THR A 293 -8.97 4.20 -11.35
C THR A 293 -9.42 4.34 -12.80
N ASN A 294 -8.63 3.82 -13.74
CA ASN A 294 -8.88 3.82 -15.17
C ASN A 294 -7.98 2.78 -15.84
N ILE A 295 -8.23 2.56 -17.13
CA ILE A 295 -7.50 1.70 -18.04
C ILE A 295 -6.92 2.56 -19.16
N GLY A 296 -5.62 2.46 -19.33
CA GLY A 296 -4.84 3.08 -20.38
C GLY A 296 -3.77 2.13 -20.92
N LEU A 297 -3.27 2.40 -22.13
CA LEU A 297 -2.24 1.60 -22.79
C LEU A 297 -0.89 1.83 -22.11
N ASP A 298 -0.63 1.07 -21.05
CA ASP A 298 0.61 1.09 -20.32
C ASP A 298 1.08 -0.33 -20.00
N HIS A 299 2.40 -0.53 -20.00
CA HIS A 299 3.04 -1.82 -19.75
C HIS A 299 2.52 -2.94 -20.67
N VAL A 300 2.31 -2.62 -21.94
CA VAL A 300 1.65 -3.52 -22.92
C VAL A 300 2.35 -4.87 -23.09
N TYR A 301 3.67 -4.93 -22.91
CA TYR A 301 4.45 -6.17 -22.94
C TYR A 301 4.10 -7.14 -21.81
N TYR A 302 3.60 -6.63 -20.69
CA TYR A 302 3.24 -7.42 -19.51
C TYR A 302 1.73 -7.64 -19.38
N LEU A 303 0.93 -6.66 -19.79
CA LEU A 303 -0.51 -6.62 -19.52
C LEU A 303 -1.38 -6.89 -20.75
N GLY A 304 -0.80 -6.90 -21.95
CA GLY A 304 -1.50 -7.06 -23.23
C GLY A 304 -1.53 -5.77 -24.05
N HIS A 305 -1.87 -5.90 -25.33
CA HIS A 305 -1.78 -4.83 -26.32
C HIS A 305 -3.10 -4.05 -26.53
N ASP A 306 -4.14 -4.37 -25.78
CA ASP A 306 -5.46 -3.75 -25.87
C ASP A 306 -6.06 -3.47 -24.49
N TYR A 307 -7.07 -2.61 -24.46
CA TYR A 307 -7.72 -2.19 -23.22
C TYR A 307 -8.44 -3.35 -22.50
N GLN A 308 -8.94 -4.36 -23.22
CA GLN A 308 -9.67 -5.49 -22.63
C GLN A 308 -8.73 -6.41 -21.86
N SER A 309 -7.56 -6.71 -22.43
CA SER A 309 -6.51 -7.52 -21.82
C SER A 309 -5.95 -6.84 -20.57
N ILE A 310 -5.70 -5.52 -20.66
CA ILE A 310 -5.24 -4.73 -19.51
C ILE A 310 -6.31 -4.66 -18.43
N ALA A 311 -7.58 -4.44 -18.80
CA ALA A 311 -8.71 -4.46 -17.87
C ALA A 311 -8.82 -5.81 -17.16
N LEU A 312 -8.73 -6.93 -17.89
CA LEU A 312 -8.81 -8.27 -17.30
C LEU A 312 -7.69 -8.51 -16.27
N ASN A 313 -6.47 -8.11 -16.59
CA ASN A 313 -5.35 -8.25 -15.65
C ASN A 313 -5.57 -7.42 -14.38
N LYS A 314 -6.01 -6.15 -14.53
CA LYS A 314 -6.28 -5.25 -13.41
C LYS A 314 -7.49 -5.66 -12.58
N ALA A 315 -8.50 -6.26 -13.19
CA ALA A 315 -9.64 -6.87 -12.50
C ALA A 315 -9.24 -8.08 -11.63
N GLY A 316 -8.02 -8.60 -11.77
CA GLY A 316 -7.50 -9.67 -10.93
C GLY A 316 -7.38 -9.34 -9.44
N ILE A 317 -7.58 -8.08 -9.03
CA ILE A 317 -7.68 -7.68 -7.62
C ILE A 317 -9.07 -7.92 -7.02
N VAL A 318 -10.10 -8.18 -7.84
CA VAL A 318 -11.46 -8.49 -7.36
C VAL A 318 -11.42 -9.79 -6.54
N LYS A 319 -11.93 -9.72 -5.32
CA LYS A 319 -12.02 -10.86 -4.39
C LYS A 319 -13.46 -11.31 -4.25
N GLU A 320 -13.61 -12.57 -3.86
CA GLU A 320 -14.91 -13.20 -3.62
C GLU A 320 -15.75 -12.38 -2.63
N GLY A 321 -16.93 -11.94 -3.06
CA GLY A 321 -17.87 -11.16 -2.24
C GLY A 321 -17.38 -9.75 -1.86
N ILE A 322 -16.29 -9.26 -2.47
CA ILE A 322 -15.77 -7.91 -2.24
C ILE A 322 -16.09 -7.04 -3.45
N ASP A 323 -16.86 -5.99 -3.23
CA ASP A 323 -17.28 -5.05 -4.27
C ASP A 323 -16.09 -4.35 -4.94
N TYR A 324 -16.31 -3.94 -6.19
CA TYR A 324 -15.31 -3.37 -7.06
C TYR A 324 -15.78 -2.02 -7.60
N LEU A 325 -15.09 -0.95 -7.20
CA LEU A 325 -15.39 0.41 -7.64
C LEU A 325 -14.45 0.82 -8.79
N THR A 326 -15.01 1.38 -9.86
CA THR A 326 -14.20 1.85 -11.00
C THR A 326 -14.53 3.26 -11.44
N GLY A 327 -13.48 4.02 -11.79
CA GLY A 327 -13.59 5.30 -12.50
C GLY A 327 -13.49 5.17 -14.02
N GLU A 328 -13.36 3.94 -14.55
CA GLU A 328 -13.32 3.68 -16.00
C GLU A 328 -14.70 3.88 -16.64
N THR A 329 -14.71 4.36 -17.88
CA THR A 329 -15.93 4.65 -18.65
C THR A 329 -15.98 3.95 -20.00
N LYS A 330 -14.86 3.39 -20.49
CA LYS A 330 -14.77 2.63 -21.73
C LYS A 330 -15.67 1.37 -21.65
N PRO A 331 -16.67 1.24 -22.54
CA PRO A 331 -17.60 0.12 -22.53
C PRO A 331 -16.90 -1.25 -22.57
N GLU A 332 -15.85 -1.39 -23.36
CA GLU A 332 -15.10 -2.63 -23.51
C GLU A 332 -14.39 -3.08 -22.21
N CYS A 333 -13.99 -2.15 -21.35
CA CYS A 333 -13.40 -2.45 -20.05
C CYS A 333 -14.50 -2.76 -19.02
N LEU A 334 -15.60 -2.00 -19.04
CA LEU A 334 -16.73 -2.21 -18.13
C LEU A 334 -17.34 -3.60 -18.29
N VAL A 335 -17.47 -4.10 -19.52
CA VAL A 335 -17.93 -5.48 -19.79
C VAL A 335 -17.01 -6.52 -19.15
N VAL A 336 -15.68 -6.30 -19.19
CA VAL A 336 -14.72 -7.20 -18.54
C VAL A 336 -14.90 -7.17 -17.03
N PHE A 337 -15.01 -5.98 -16.43
CA PHE A 337 -15.18 -5.82 -14.99
C PHE A 337 -16.48 -6.44 -14.49
N GLU A 338 -17.59 -6.23 -15.19
CA GLU A 338 -18.89 -6.79 -14.84
C GLU A 338 -18.82 -8.32 -14.82
N LYS A 339 -18.23 -8.94 -15.85
CA LYS A 339 -18.04 -10.39 -15.91
C LYS A 339 -17.21 -10.90 -14.73
N VAL A 340 -16.08 -10.28 -14.41
CA VAL A 340 -15.22 -10.70 -13.30
C VAL A 340 -15.94 -10.54 -11.95
N CYS A 341 -16.69 -9.45 -11.77
CA CYS A 341 -17.46 -9.23 -10.55
C CYS A 341 -18.56 -10.28 -10.38
N GLN A 342 -19.28 -10.62 -11.46
CA GLN A 342 -20.27 -11.70 -11.45
C GLN A 342 -19.65 -13.06 -11.08
N GLU A 343 -18.49 -13.40 -11.64
CA GLU A 343 -17.75 -14.64 -11.32
C GLU A 343 -17.29 -14.70 -9.85
N LYS A 344 -17.12 -13.55 -9.21
CA LYS A 344 -16.68 -13.41 -7.81
C LYS A 344 -17.80 -13.07 -6.83
N HIS A 345 -19.06 -13.05 -7.28
CA HIS A 345 -20.21 -12.62 -6.48
C HIS A 345 -20.03 -11.23 -5.84
N SER A 346 -19.40 -10.34 -6.59
CA SER A 346 -19.12 -8.95 -6.21
C SER A 346 -19.99 -7.99 -7.02
N THR A 347 -20.23 -6.80 -6.48
CA THR A 347 -20.92 -5.72 -7.19
C THR A 347 -19.91 -4.82 -7.90
N LEU A 348 -20.15 -4.54 -9.19
CA LEU A 348 -19.45 -3.48 -9.90
C LEU A 348 -20.11 -2.12 -9.59
N LEU A 349 -19.33 -1.21 -9.01
CA LEU A 349 -19.73 0.16 -8.70
C LEU A 349 -19.05 1.13 -9.68
N THR A 350 -19.80 2.13 -10.13
CA THR A 350 -19.31 3.18 -11.04
C THR A 350 -19.64 4.56 -10.48
N LEU A 351 -18.93 5.59 -10.96
CA LEU A 351 -19.12 6.95 -10.47
C LEU A 351 -20.50 7.50 -10.85
N ALA A 352 -21.07 8.26 -9.91
CA ALA A 352 -22.19 9.13 -10.22
C ALA A 352 -21.75 10.28 -11.15
N PRO A 353 -22.68 10.97 -11.83
CA PRO A 353 -22.34 12.12 -12.66
C PRO A 353 -21.60 13.21 -11.88
N ILE A 354 -20.47 13.65 -12.43
CA ILE A 354 -19.74 14.84 -11.98
C ILE A 354 -20.34 16.06 -12.68
N THR A 355 -20.71 17.09 -11.94
CA THR A 355 -21.41 18.28 -12.46
C THR A 355 -20.74 19.56 -11.97
N ASN A 356 -21.14 20.72 -12.53
CA ASN A 356 -20.66 22.05 -12.11
C ASN A 356 -19.12 22.16 -12.04
N ILE A 357 -18.42 21.61 -13.02
CA ILE A 357 -16.96 21.68 -13.11
C ILE A 357 -16.53 23.13 -13.37
N ILE A 358 -15.63 23.63 -12.53
CA ILE A 358 -14.98 24.93 -12.69
C ILE A 358 -13.48 24.70 -12.80
N ASP A 359 -12.92 25.10 -13.94
CA ASP A 359 -11.48 25.14 -14.17
C ASP A 359 -10.92 26.47 -13.69
N GLY A 360 -9.97 26.44 -12.76
CA GLY A 360 -9.37 27.62 -12.15
C GLY A 360 -7.99 27.33 -11.60
N ASN A 361 -7.52 28.20 -10.70
CA ASN A 361 -6.29 27.94 -9.92
C ASN A 361 -6.50 26.75 -8.97
N ASN A 362 -7.72 26.67 -8.41
CA ASN A 362 -8.24 25.51 -7.72
C ASN A 362 -9.41 24.99 -8.53
N VAL A 363 -9.36 23.72 -8.93
CA VAL A 363 -10.49 23.09 -9.62
C VAL A 363 -11.59 22.80 -8.61
N SER A 364 -12.85 22.94 -9.04
CA SER A 364 -13.99 22.56 -8.22
C SER A 364 -15.07 21.87 -9.05
N TYR A 365 -15.89 21.08 -8.38
CA TYR A 365 -16.96 20.30 -9.00
C TYR A 365 -18.02 19.93 -7.95
N ARG A 366 -19.19 19.53 -8.43
CA ARG A 366 -20.24 18.94 -7.60
C ARG A 366 -20.31 17.44 -7.85
N TYR A 367 -20.34 16.68 -6.76
CA TYR A 367 -20.51 15.23 -6.79
C TYR A 367 -21.52 14.80 -5.73
N ARG A 368 -22.59 14.13 -6.18
CA ARG A 368 -23.77 13.84 -5.35
C ARG A 368 -24.27 15.14 -4.68
N ASN A 369 -24.17 15.24 -3.36
CA ASN A 369 -24.60 16.39 -2.57
C ASN A 369 -23.44 17.26 -2.08
N TYR A 370 -22.21 16.98 -2.51
CA TYR A 370 -21.01 17.68 -2.06
C TYR A 370 -20.51 18.64 -3.15
N ASP A 371 -20.20 19.87 -2.74
CA ASP A 371 -19.45 20.82 -3.55
C ASP A 371 -17.98 20.74 -3.11
N ILE A 372 -17.12 20.23 -4.00
CA ILE A 372 -15.72 19.91 -3.71
C ILE A 372 -14.82 20.96 -4.35
N ILE A 373 -13.85 21.46 -3.58
CA ILE A 373 -12.76 22.32 -4.05
C ILE A 373 -11.46 21.59 -3.79
N LEU A 374 -10.63 21.44 -4.82
CA LEU A 374 -9.31 20.82 -4.72
C LEU A 374 -8.24 21.90 -4.81
N ASP A 375 -7.22 21.79 -3.97
CA ASP A 375 -6.07 22.69 -3.97
C ASP A 375 -5.05 22.31 -5.04
N THR A 376 -5.51 22.34 -6.30
CA THR A 376 -4.74 22.03 -7.50
C THR A 376 -5.44 22.59 -8.74
N PRO A 377 -4.69 23.05 -9.76
CA PRO A 377 -5.27 23.47 -11.03
C PRO A 377 -5.49 22.31 -12.01
N ALA A 378 -5.21 21.06 -11.62
CA ALA A 378 -5.28 19.89 -12.50
C ALA A 378 -6.69 19.31 -12.64
N LEU A 379 -7.29 19.47 -13.83
CA LEU A 379 -8.63 18.97 -14.14
C LEU A 379 -8.78 17.45 -13.95
N TYR A 380 -7.76 16.67 -14.28
CA TYR A 380 -7.84 15.21 -14.13
C TYR A 380 -7.99 14.77 -12.66
N GLN A 381 -7.62 15.62 -11.69
CA GLN A 381 -7.78 15.32 -10.27
C GLN A 381 -9.25 15.33 -9.84
N ILE A 382 -10.15 15.95 -10.60
CA ILE A 382 -11.61 15.88 -10.37
C ILE A 382 -12.08 14.43 -10.39
N TYR A 383 -11.64 13.64 -11.37
CA TYR A 383 -12.05 12.23 -11.48
C TYR A 383 -11.39 11.36 -10.39
N ASN A 384 -10.11 11.60 -10.07
CA ASN A 384 -9.42 10.88 -8.99
C ASN A 384 -10.06 11.16 -7.61
N SER A 385 -10.41 12.42 -7.34
CA SER A 385 -11.06 12.83 -6.09
C SER A 385 -12.52 12.38 -6.02
N ALA A 386 -13.27 12.40 -7.13
CA ALA A 386 -14.62 11.83 -7.17
C ALA A 386 -14.60 10.31 -6.89
N LEU A 387 -13.61 9.58 -7.40
CA LEU A 387 -13.41 8.17 -7.10
C LEU A 387 -13.04 7.91 -5.64
N ALA A 388 -12.14 8.72 -5.08
CA ALA A 388 -11.83 8.66 -3.66
C ALA A 388 -13.05 8.99 -2.79
N LEU A 389 -13.85 9.99 -3.18
CA LEU A 389 -15.08 10.38 -2.50
C LEU A 389 -16.10 9.25 -2.51
N GLU A 390 -16.33 8.62 -3.65
CA GLU A 390 -17.23 7.48 -3.78
C GLU A 390 -16.77 6.30 -2.90
N ALA A 391 -15.47 6.01 -2.88
CA ALA A 391 -14.89 4.99 -2.00
C ALA A 391 -15.11 5.30 -0.51
N LEU A 392 -14.87 6.54 -0.09
CA LEU A 392 -15.09 6.98 1.29
C LEU A 392 -16.56 6.86 1.70
N LEU A 393 -17.49 7.26 0.82
CA LEU A 393 -18.92 7.13 1.05
C LEU A 393 -19.33 5.66 1.19
N TYR A 394 -18.87 4.79 0.28
CA TYR A 394 -19.09 3.34 0.37
C TYR A 394 -18.58 2.78 1.71
N LEU A 395 -17.34 3.05 2.08
CA LEU A 395 -16.76 2.53 3.32
C LEU A 395 -17.50 3.04 4.57
N LYS A 396 -18.03 4.26 4.53
CA LYS A 396 -18.87 4.84 5.58
C LYS A 396 -20.25 4.18 5.66
N GLU A 397 -20.91 3.98 4.53
CA GLU A 397 -22.22 3.31 4.44
C GLU A 397 -22.14 1.86 4.94
N HIS A 398 -21.01 1.18 4.71
CA HIS A 398 -20.72 -0.17 5.20
C HIS A 398 -20.12 -0.21 6.61
N GLN A 399 -20.11 0.91 7.35
CA GLN A 399 -19.65 1.00 8.75
C GLN A 399 -18.20 0.60 8.99
N ILE A 400 -17.34 0.65 7.96
CA ILE A 400 -15.91 0.34 8.07
C ILE A 400 -15.15 1.55 8.62
N ILE A 401 -15.55 2.75 8.20
CA ILE A 401 -15.00 4.03 8.64
C ILE A 401 -16.13 5.00 9.00
N ASN A 402 -15.79 6.11 9.65
CA ASN A 402 -16.71 7.20 9.91
C ASN A 402 -15.96 8.54 9.86
N PHE A 403 -16.60 9.58 9.35
CA PHE A 403 -16.03 10.93 9.26
C PHE A 403 -17.16 11.95 9.16
N SER A 404 -16.90 13.20 9.56
CA SER A 404 -17.84 14.31 9.35
C SER A 404 -17.74 14.88 7.94
N ASP A 405 -18.75 15.63 7.49
CA ASP A 405 -18.66 16.32 6.20
C ASP A 405 -17.51 17.35 6.19
N ASP A 406 -17.18 17.96 7.34
CA ASP A 406 -16.04 18.87 7.47
C ASP A 406 -14.71 18.13 7.27
N ASP A 407 -14.55 16.92 7.84
CA ASP A 407 -13.35 16.10 7.62
C ASP A 407 -13.17 15.75 6.14
N LEU A 408 -14.29 15.43 5.47
CA LEU A 408 -14.30 15.13 4.05
C LEU A 408 -13.86 16.34 3.22
N LEU A 409 -14.51 17.49 3.40
CA LEU A 409 -14.21 18.69 2.61
C LEU A 409 -12.78 19.18 2.85
N GLN A 410 -12.35 19.22 4.11
CA GLN A 410 -11.01 19.68 4.46
C GLN A 410 -9.93 18.69 4.02
N GLY A 411 -10.17 17.38 4.16
CA GLY A 411 -9.27 16.34 3.67
C GLY A 411 -9.13 16.36 2.15
N MET A 412 -10.22 16.55 1.41
CA MET A 412 -10.19 16.71 -0.05
C MET A 412 -9.38 17.94 -0.47
N TYR A 413 -9.57 19.07 0.21
CA TYR A 413 -8.82 20.29 -0.07
C TYR A 413 -7.33 20.12 0.22
N ASN A 414 -6.97 19.53 1.36
CA ASN A 414 -5.57 19.37 1.81
C ASN A 414 -4.78 18.33 1.01
N ALA A 415 -5.43 17.52 0.17
CA ALA A 415 -4.84 16.42 -0.55
C ALA A 415 -3.97 16.83 -1.75
N ARG A 416 -2.81 17.41 -1.43
CA ARG A 416 -1.72 17.67 -2.37
C ARG A 416 -0.89 16.39 -2.56
N TRP A 417 -0.56 16.06 -3.81
CA TRP A 417 0.29 14.92 -4.13
C TRP A 417 1.48 15.36 -4.97
N ALA A 418 2.69 15.14 -4.45
CA ALA A 418 3.92 15.57 -5.10
C ALA A 418 4.04 14.93 -6.50
N GLY A 419 4.50 15.73 -7.47
CA GLY A 419 4.67 15.29 -8.87
C GLY A 419 3.37 15.07 -9.65
N ARG A 420 2.23 15.62 -9.20
CA ARG A 420 0.96 15.65 -9.94
C ARG A 420 0.52 17.09 -10.15
N PHE A 421 0.94 17.65 -11.28
CA PHE A 421 0.74 19.06 -11.62
C PHE A 421 1.11 20.00 -10.45
N GLU A 422 2.23 19.68 -9.80
CA GLU A 422 2.71 20.35 -8.59
C GLU A 422 3.40 21.66 -8.98
N ILE A 423 2.92 22.77 -8.44
CA ILE A 423 3.59 24.07 -8.54
C ILE A 423 4.80 24.06 -7.59
N VAL A 424 6.01 24.11 -8.14
CA VAL A 424 7.26 24.09 -7.37
C VAL A 424 7.97 25.45 -7.31
N ASN A 425 7.55 26.40 -8.16
CA ASN A 425 7.99 27.80 -8.11
C ASN A 425 6.87 28.71 -8.65
N ILE A 426 6.76 29.95 -8.13
CA ILE A 426 5.72 30.91 -8.52
C ILE A 426 6.24 31.88 -9.58
N GLU A 427 7.47 32.38 -9.44
CA GLU A 427 8.08 33.34 -10.37
C GLU A 427 9.50 32.90 -10.76
N PRO A 428 9.71 32.38 -11.98
CA PRO A 428 8.67 32.01 -12.96
C PRO A 428 7.82 30.83 -12.50
N LEU A 429 6.63 30.66 -13.08
CA LEU A 429 5.74 29.56 -12.73
C LEU A 429 6.35 28.24 -13.23
N ILE A 430 6.80 27.39 -12.31
CA ILE A 430 7.34 26.06 -12.66
C ILE A 430 6.41 25.00 -12.10
N ILE A 431 5.90 24.14 -12.99
CA ILE A 431 4.96 23.06 -12.68
C ILE A 431 5.57 21.73 -13.10
N ILE A 432 5.54 20.74 -12.22
CA ILE A 432 6.03 19.38 -12.51
C ILE A 432 4.88 18.37 -12.54
N ASP A 433 4.91 17.45 -13.50
CA ASP A 433 3.88 16.42 -13.66
C ASP A 433 4.43 15.09 -14.15
N GLY A 434 4.00 13.99 -13.52
CA GLY A 434 4.49 12.65 -13.79
C GLY A 434 3.85 11.93 -14.98
N ALA A 435 3.14 12.61 -15.88
CA ALA A 435 2.59 12.04 -17.11
C ALA A 435 3.68 11.33 -17.92
N HIS A 436 3.42 10.05 -18.25
CA HIS A 436 4.44 9.17 -18.86
C HIS A 436 3.85 8.09 -19.78
N ASN A 437 2.57 8.20 -20.12
CA ASN A 437 1.86 7.34 -21.06
C ASN A 437 0.85 8.18 -21.85
N LYS A 438 0.18 7.55 -22.83
CA LYS A 438 -0.74 8.23 -23.74
C LYS A 438 -1.86 8.97 -22.99
N GLU A 439 -2.57 8.30 -22.10
CA GLU A 439 -3.71 8.89 -21.39
C GLU A 439 -3.26 9.97 -20.40
N GLY A 440 -2.10 9.78 -19.76
CA GLY A 440 -1.52 10.74 -18.83
C GLY A 440 -1.09 12.03 -19.53
N ILE A 441 -0.45 11.93 -20.71
CA ILE A 441 -0.02 13.12 -21.46
C ILE A 441 -1.22 13.86 -22.07
N ASP A 442 -2.25 13.13 -22.49
CA ASP A 442 -3.50 13.73 -22.96
C ASP A 442 -4.19 14.51 -21.81
N ALA A 443 -4.23 13.94 -20.60
CA ALA A 443 -4.77 14.62 -19.41
C ALA A 443 -3.92 15.83 -18.98
N PHE A 444 -2.59 15.72 -19.04
CA PHE A 444 -1.67 16.82 -18.81
C PHE A 444 -1.90 17.97 -19.79
N TYR A 445 -2.02 17.67 -21.09
CA TYR A 445 -2.30 18.65 -22.14
C TYR A 445 -3.57 19.46 -21.85
N GLU A 446 -4.66 18.80 -21.46
CA GLU A 446 -5.91 19.48 -21.12
C GLU A 446 -5.76 20.47 -19.96
N CYS A 447 -4.85 20.19 -19.02
CA CYS A 447 -4.54 21.09 -17.92
C CYS A 447 -3.57 22.22 -18.34
N ALA A 448 -2.60 21.91 -19.21
CA ALA A 448 -1.52 22.81 -19.60
C ALA A 448 -1.94 23.84 -20.67
N LYS A 449 -2.91 23.53 -21.54
CA LYS A 449 -3.32 24.37 -22.67
C LYS A 449 -3.88 25.76 -22.31
N LYS A 450 -4.22 25.99 -21.03
CA LYS A 450 -4.74 27.28 -20.53
C LYS A 450 -3.63 28.27 -20.15
N TYR A 451 -2.37 27.84 -20.16
CA TYR A 451 -1.22 28.67 -19.81
C TYR A 451 -0.59 29.29 -21.07
N ASP A 452 0.07 30.42 -20.90
CA ASP A 452 0.73 31.17 -21.98
C ASP A 452 2.25 31.08 -21.88
N LYS A 453 2.93 31.37 -23.01
CA LYS A 453 4.41 31.39 -23.12
C LYS A 453 5.03 30.12 -22.53
N ILE A 454 4.55 28.97 -22.98
CA ILE A 454 4.91 27.68 -22.40
C ILE A 454 6.33 27.28 -22.82
N LYS A 455 7.15 26.88 -21.85
CA LYS A 455 8.39 26.11 -22.04
C LYS A 455 8.24 24.73 -21.44
N ILE A 456 8.74 23.70 -22.11
CA ILE A 456 8.63 22.30 -21.63
C ILE A 456 10.02 21.68 -21.50
N ILE A 457 10.27 21.06 -20.35
CA ILE A 457 11.44 20.24 -20.09
C ILE A 457 10.97 18.79 -19.97
N PHE A 458 11.51 17.91 -20.78
CA PHE A 458 10.96 16.57 -20.99
C PHE A 458 12.03 15.49 -20.95
N SER A 459 11.70 14.37 -20.29
CA SER A 459 12.44 13.12 -20.44
C SER A 459 11.53 11.92 -20.17
N ALA A 460 11.78 10.79 -20.83
CA ALA A 460 10.94 9.61 -20.75
C ALA A 460 11.75 8.30 -20.66
N LEU A 461 11.07 7.23 -20.24
CA LEU A 461 11.63 5.88 -20.26
C LEU A 461 11.52 5.26 -21.67
N ARG A 462 12.43 4.35 -22.02
CA ARG A 462 12.51 3.70 -23.35
C ARG A 462 11.27 2.89 -23.71
N ASP A 463 10.56 2.36 -22.71
CA ASP A 463 9.39 1.49 -22.90
C ASP A 463 8.07 2.25 -23.08
N LYS A 464 8.11 3.59 -23.17
CA LYS A 464 6.92 4.44 -23.32
C LYS A 464 6.75 4.94 -24.74
N ASP A 465 5.51 5.26 -25.11
CA ASP A 465 5.17 5.89 -26.39
C ASP A 465 5.54 7.38 -26.38
N TYR A 466 6.84 7.65 -26.38
CA TYR A 466 7.37 9.01 -26.34
C TYR A 466 6.99 9.81 -27.59
N LYS A 467 6.69 9.15 -28.72
CA LYS A 467 6.31 9.82 -29.96
C LYS A 467 4.98 10.54 -29.80
N HIS A 468 3.93 9.83 -29.37
CA HIS A 468 2.64 10.45 -29.06
C HIS A 468 2.80 11.55 -28.00
N MET A 469 3.64 11.31 -26.99
CA MET A 469 3.89 12.30 -25.94
C MET A 469 4.50 13.60 -26.48
N ILE A 470 5.57 13.52 -27.28
CA ILE A 470 6.23 14.70 -27.83
C ILE A 470 5.31 15.41 -28.85
N GLU A 471 4.61 14.67 -29.71
CA GLU A 471 3.62 15.24 -30.65
C GLU A 471 2.56 16.06 -29.91
N LYS A 472 2.04 15.52 -28.79
CA LYS A 472 1.07 16.21 -27.96
C LYS A 472 1.65 17.44 -27.28
N LEU A 473 2.89 17.38 -26.80
CA LEU A 473 3.57 18.53 -26.19
C LEU A 473 3.88 19.63 -27.21
N LEU A 474 4.26 19.27 -28.45
CA LEU A 474 4.50 20.21 -29.55
C LEU A 474 3.23 20.99 -29.93
N SER A 475 2.05 20.45 -29.65
CA SER A 475 0.80 21.19 -29.84
C SER A 475 0.54 22.28 -28.77
N LEU A 476 1.38 22.36 -27.73
CA LEU A 476 1.36 23.44 -26.72
C LEU A 476 2.42 24.51 -27.01
N THR A 477 3.60 24.12 -27.48
CA THR A 477 4.74 25.03 -27.71
C THR A 477 5.80 24.40 -28.61
N ASP A 478 6.57 25.25 -29.28
CA ASP A 478 7.80 24.85 -29.98
C ASP A 478 9.04 24.89 -29.05
N ASP A 479 8.94 25.47 -27.84
CA ASP A 479 10.03 25.55 -26.86
C ASP A 479 10.06 24.31 -25.95
N ILE A 480 10.54 23.20 -26.51
CA ILE A 480 10.72 21.93 -25.79
C ILE A 480 12.21 21.60 -25.70
N THR A 481 12.67 21.34 -24.47
CA THR A 481 14.02 20.86 -24.18
C THR A 481 13.97 19.40 -23.69
N ILE A 482 14.63 18.51 -24.44
CA ILE A 482 14.77 17.10 -24.13
C ILE A 482 16.04 16.89 -23.30
N CYS A 483 15.87 16.25 -22.14
CA CYS A 483 16.94 15.99 -21.18
C CYS A 483 17.15 14.50 -20.92
N GLU A 484 18.28 14.17 -20.29
CA GLU A 484 18.58 12.84 -19.77
C GLU A 484 18.54 12.83 -18.24
N PHE A 485 18.40 11.63 -17.66
CA PHE A 485 18.53 11.44 -16.22
C PHE A 485 19.06 10.04 -15.92
N GLU A 486 19.68 9.88 -14.76
CA GLU A 486 20.24 8.61 -14.32
C GLU A 486 19.12 7.63 -13.93
N HIS A 487 18.83 6.70 -14.83
CA HIS A 487 17.95 5.56 -14.57
C HIS A 487 18.17 4.47 -15.62
N VAL A 488 18.17 3.20 -15.21
CA VAL A 488 18.46 2.05 -16.10
C VAL A 488 17.54 1.95 -17.31
N ARG A 489 16.30 2.44 -17.18
CA ARG A 489 15.27 2.48 -18.23
C ARG A 489 15.14 3.84 -18.95
N ALA A 490 15.90 4.87 -18.57
CA ALA A 490 15.81 6.17 -19.23
C ALA A 490 16.27 6.08 -20.70
N SER A 491 15.54 6.76 -21.59
CA SER A 491 16.01 6.93 -22.98
C SER A 491 17.05 8.05 -23.03
N ASP A 492 18.01 7.93 -23.96
CA ASP A 492 18.90 9.05 -24.28
C ASP A 492 18.14 10.14 -25.04
N ALA A 493 18.62 11.38 -24.93
CA ALA A 493 17.94 12.56 -25.46
C ALA A 493 17.93 12.58 -26.99
N LYS A 494 18.96 12.01 -27.65
CA LYS A 494 19.00 11.92 -29.11
C LYS A 494 17.91 11.02 -29.64
N THR A 495 17.71 9.86 -29.02
CA THR A 495 16.62 8.94 -29.38
C THR A 495 15.25 9.58 -29.18
N LEU A 496 15.04 10.31 -28.07
CA LEU A 496 13.78 10.99 -27.82
C LEU A 496 13.51 12.13 -28.81
N ALA A 497 14.54 12.87 -29.21
CA ALA A 497 14.42 14.00 -30.14
C ALA A 497 14.34 13.59 -31.62
N ASP A 498 14.58 12.31 -31.95
CA ASP A 498 14.63 11.85 -33.34
C ASP A 498 13.30 12.08 -34.07
N GLY A 499 13.37 12.79 -35.19
CA GLY A 499 12.19 13.17 -35.98
C GLY A 499 11.41 14.39 -35.46
N PHE A 500 11.86 15.05 -34.38
CA PHE A 500 11.18 16.21 -33.80
C PHE A 500 12.07 17.47 -33.82
N ASN A 501 11.45 18.64 -34.03
CA ASN A 501 12.14 19.92 -33.96
C ASN A 501 12.17 20.44 -32.51
N VAL A 502 13.07 19.89 -31.70
CA VAL A 502 13.19 20.17 -30.25
C VAL A 502 14.64 20.44 -29.85
N LYS A 503 14.87 21.19 -28.76
CA LYS A 503 16.20 21.41 -28.20
C LYS A 503 16.66 20.15 -27.46
N ILE A 504 17.93 19.81 -27.59
CA ILE A 504 18.58 18.77 -26.79
C ILE A 504 19.49 19.46 -25.77
N GLU A 505 19.28 19.18 -24.49
CA GLU A 505 20.18 19.55 -23.38
C GLU A 505 20.24 18.36 -22.41
N PRO A 506 21.25 17.46 -22.54
CA PRO A 506 21.29 16.24 -21.76
C PRO A 506 21.33 16.49 -20.24
N ASP A 507 21.95 17.57 -19.78
CA ASP A 507 21.96 17.92 -18.36
C ASP A 507 20.70 18.69 -17.98
N TYR A 508 19.74 18.00 -17.37
CA TYR A 508 18.50 18.63 -16.91
C TYR A 508 18.73 19.79 -15.95
N LYS A 509 19.85 19.85 -15.22
CA LYS A 509 20.14 20.96 -14.31
C LYS A 509 20.34 22.26 -15.07
N VAL A 510 21.05 22.21 -16.20
CA VAL A 510 21.25 23.36 -17.10
C VAL A 510 19.90 23.83 -17.65
N ALA A 511 19.07 22.90 -18.13
CA ALA A 511 17.74 23.22 -18.65
C ALA A 511 16.85 23.89 -17.59
N ILE A 512 16.95 23.46 -16.33
CA ILE A 512 16.20 24.01 -15.20
C ILE A 512 16.76 25.37 -14.77
N ASP A 513 18.08 25.54 -14.73
CA ASP A 513 18.71 26.84 -14.44
C ASP A 513 18.31 27.90 -15.48
N ASP A 514 18.31 27.55 -16.76
CA ASP A 514 17.79 28.40 -17.84
C ASP A 514 16.30 28.74 -17.63
N ALA A 515 15.53 27.81 -17.08
CA ALA A 515 14.09 27.97 -16.89
C ALA A 515 13.73 29.00 -15.81
N PHE A 516 14.62 29.29 -14.85
CA PHE A 516 14.40 30.35 -13.85
C PHE A 516 14.40 31.77 -14.44
N SER A 517 14.92 31.95 -15.66
CA SER A 517 14.90 33.24 -16.36
C SER A 517 13.73 33.36 -17.35
N HIS A 518 12.84 32.36 -17.39
CA HIS A 518 11.73 32.31 -18.34
C HIS A 518 10.63 33.33 -17.99
N ASP A 519 10.10 34.04 -18.97
CA ASP A 519 8.93 34.93 -18.80
C ASP A 519 7.68 34.15 -19.21
N GLY A 520 7.14 33.33 -18.30
CA GLY A 520 5.96 32.50 -18.57
C GLY A 520 5.88 31.26 -17.67
N THR A 521 5.23 30.21 -18.20
CA THR A 521 5.07 28.94 -17.51
C THR A 521 6.06 27.90 -18.02
N VAL A 522 6.73 27.22 -17.10
CA VAL A 522 7.62 26.09 -17.37
C VAL A 522 6.95 24.81 -16.88
N PHE A 523 6.83 23.83 -17.76
CA PHE A 523 6.43 22.47 -17.38
C PHE A 523 7.61 21.52 -17.41
N VAL A 524 7.68 20.64 -16.40
CA VAL A 524 8.61 19.51 -16.38
C VAL A 524 7.80 18.21 -16.34
N THR A 525 7.96 17.35 -17.35
CA THR A 525 7.13 16.13 -17.45
C THR A 525 7.82 14.96 -18.17
N GLY A 526 7.12 13.84 -18.33
CA GLY A 526 7.54 12.67 -19.12
C GLY A 526 7.88 11.42 -18.31
N SER A 527 8.21 11.56 -17.02
CA SER A 527 8.51 10.43 -16.14
C SER A 527 8.46 10.83 -14.67
N LEU A 528 7.86 9.98 -13.83
CA LEU A 528 7.91 10.11 -12.37
C LEU A 528 9.34 10.11 -11.81
N TYR A 529 10.22 9.27 -12.36
CA TYR A 529 11.63 9.21 -11.95
C TYR A 529 12.39 10.47 -12.35
N PHE A 530 12.06 11.05 -13.51
CA PHE A 530 12.68 12.28 -13.98
C PHE A 530 12.28 13.46 -13.10
N ILE A 531 10.97 13.67 -12.90
CA ILE A 531 10.49 14.80 -12.09
C ILE A 531 10.91 14.68 -10.63
N SER A 532 11.13 13.47 -10.10
CA SER A 532 11.69 13.27 -8.75
C SER A 532 13.05 13.96 -8.62
N LYS A 533 13.98 13.68 -9.56
CA LYS A 533 15.31 14.28 -9.59
C LYS A 533 15.25 15.79 -9.79
N VAL A 534 14.38 16.25 -10.68
CA VAL A 534 14.19 17.69 -10.93
C VAL A 534 13.62 18.40 -9.70
N ARG A 535 12.61 17.82 -9.05
CA ARG A 535 12.00 18.36 -7.83
C ARG A 535 13.03 18.48 -6.71
N GLU A 536 13.83 17.45 -6.48
CA GLU A 536 14.91 17.46 -5.50
C GLU A 536 15.90 18.60 -5.77
N TYR A 537 16.28 18.78 -7.04
CA TYR A 537 17.19 19.85 -7.46
C TYR A 537 16.61 21.25 -7.24
N ILE A 538 15.36 21.49 -7.67
CA ILE A 538 14.67 22.78 -7.50
C ILE A 538 14.51 23.13 -6.02
N VAL A 539 14.04 22.19 -5.19
CA VAL A 539 13.86 22.42 -3.75
C VAL A 539 15.18 22.77 -3.08
N LYS A 540 16.27 22.07 -3.42
CA LYS A 540 17.61 22.39 -2.89
C LYS A 540 18.06 23.79 -3.31
N LYS A 541 17.82 24.18 -4.56
CA LYS A 541 18.18 25.51 -5.07
C LYS A 541 17.44 26.61 -4.32
N LEU A 542 16.12 26.51 -4.21
CA LEU A 542 15.28 27.47 -3.50
C LEU A 542 15.51 27.53 -1.98
N SER A 543 16.19 26.53 -1.40
CA SER A 543 16.56 26.54 0.02
C SER A 543 17.90 27.22 0.30
N CYS A 544 18.72 27.42 -0.74
CA CYS A 544 20.06 28.02 -0.66
C CYS A 544 20.07 29.52 -1.00
N ASP A 545 19.04 29.99 -1.69
CA ASP A 545 18.75 31.40 -1.99
C ASP A 545 17.86 32.01 -0.89
#